data_AF-A0AAD6GKD9-F1
#
_entry.id   AF-A0AAD6GKD9-F1
#
_cell.length_a   1.000
_cell.length_b   1.000
_cell.length_c   1.000
_cell.angle_alpha   90.00
_cell.angle_beta   90.00
_cell.angle_gamma   90.00
#
_symmetry.space_group_name_H-M   'P 1'
#
loop_
_entity.id
_entity.type
_entity.pdbx_description
1 polymer ?
#
loop_
_entity_poly.entity_id
_entity_poly.type
_entity_poly.pdbx_seq_one_letter_code
_entity_poly.pdbx_strand_id
1 'polypeptide(L)'
;MFSPRSIALGALSLMFMGSTCSAMQVPESLLLDSVAQSLALPIYTWSANGTHNAKGYTTEKADVADVQGLFEDCENINLNRKLATNFRSDVFGPGVIGFFYKCEKISHDTNMYWFTISSGNRSQIDQLCDPNQKYPIVYDKQHDTWFVDEPFDCTQRTSPSILP
;
A
#
# COMPACT_ATOMS: atom_id res chain seq x y z
N MET A 1 -11.13 -11.71 71.33
CA MET A 1 -9.84 -12.22 70.83
C MET A 1 -9.95 -12.38 69.31
N PHE A 2 -9.00 -11.76 68.62
CA PHE A 2 -8.56 -11.88 67.21
C PHE A 2 -8.87 -13.27 66.57
N SER A 3 -9.18 -13.46 65.27
CA SER A 3 -8.53 -13.02 64.03
C SER A 3 -9.32 -13.62 62.82
N PRO A 4 -9.13 -13.17 61.57
CA PRO A 4 -10.07 -13.36 60.45
C PRO A 4 -9.57 -14.27 59.30
N ARG A 5 -10.48 -14.48 58.31
CA ARG A 5 -10.28 -14.81 56.87
C ARG A 5 -9.69 -16.18 56.47
N SER A 6 -10.37 -16.84 55.52
CA SER A 6 -9.76 -17.30 54.26
C SER A 6 -10.84 -17.74 53.25
N ILE A 7 -11.18 -16.84 52.32
CA ILE A 7 -11.72 -17.21 51.01
C ILE A 7 -10.48 -17.29 50.12
N ALA A 8 -10.07 -18.50 49.74
CA ALA A 8 -9.02 -18.69 48.76
C ALA A 8 -9.60 -18.41 47.36
N LEU A 9 -9.57 -17.14 46.94
CA LEU A 9 -9.63 -16.80 45.51
C LEU A 9 -8.26 -17.15 44.92
N GLY A 10 -8.18 -18.30 44.24
CA GLY A 10 -7.07 -18.62 43.36
C GLY A 10 -7.11 -17.69 42.15
N ALA A 11 -6.27 -16.66 42.15
CA ALA A 11 -6.06 -15.82 40.98
C ALA A 11 -5.31 -16.62 39.91
N LEU A 12 -6.02 -17.04 38.88
CA LEU A 12 -5.45 -17.61 37.66
C LEU A 12 -4.77 -16.48 36.87
N SER A 13 -3.46 -16.30 37.09
CA SER A 13 -2.67 -15.36 36.29
C SER A 13 -2.30 -16.04 34.97
N LEU A 14 -3.11 -15.83 33.94
CA LEU A 14 -2.72 -16.05 32.54
C LEU A 14 -1.68 -14.98 32.18
N MET A 15 -0.40 -15.35 32.21
CA MET A 15 0.64 -14.57 31.55
C MET A 15 0.39 -14.65 30.04
N PHE A 16 -0.27 -13.65 29.48
CA PHE A 16 -0.17 -13.37 28.06
C PHE A 16 1.27 -12.95 27.80
N MET A 17 2.10 -13.87 27.29
CA MET A 17 3.32 -13.48 26.60
C MET A 17 2.86 -12.75 25.34
N GLY A 18 2.77 -11.42 25.44
CA GLY A 18 2.65 -10.57 24.25
C GLY A 18 3.88 -10.85 23.41
N SER A 19 3.68 -11.51 22.27
CA SER A 19 4.68 -11.58 21.21
C SER A 19 4.99 -10.14 20.81
N THR A 20 6.06 -9.57 21.36
CA THR A 20 6.64 -8.34 20.82
C THR A 20 7.04 -8.69 19.40
N CYS A 21 6.27 -8.17 18.44
CA CYS A 21 6.68 -8.16 17.05
C CYS A 21 7.90 -7.25 16.99
N SER A 22 9.09 -7.81 17.22
CA SER A 22 10.34 -7.11 16.97
C SER A 22 10.33 -6.80 15.48
N ALA A 23 10.03 -5.56 15.12
CA ALA A 23 10.36 -5.06 13.80
C ALA A 23 11.86 -5.32 13.64
N MET A 24 12.22 -6.19 12.71
CA MET A 24 13.61 -6.45 12.37
C MET A 24 14.21 -5.10 12.02
N GLN A 25 15.13 -4.59 12.84
CA GLN A 25 15.88 -3.39 12.51
C GLN A 25 16.63 -3.73 11.23
N VAL A 26 16.22 -3.13 10.12
CA VAL A 26 17.00 -3.18 8.88
C VAL A 26 18.31 -2.46 9.22
N PRO A 27 19.47 -3.12 9.14
CA PRO A 27 20.74 -2.45 9.38
C PRO A 27 20.83 -1.21 8.48
N GLU A 28 21.42 -0.12 8.97
CA GLU A 28 21.82 1.00 8.13
C GLU A 28 22.61 0.44 6.93
N SER A 29 21.97 0.45 5.78
CA SER A 29 22.47 -0.19 4.57
C SER A 29 22.83 0.91 3.61
N LEU A 30 24.13 1.05 3.34
CA LEU A 30 24.64 2.02 2.36
C LEU A 30 23.90 1.92 1.02
N LEU A 31 23.47 0.72 0.64
CA LEU A 31 22.66 0.49 -0.56
C LEU A 31 21.26 1.10 -0.41
N LEU A 32 20.54 0.82 0.69
CA LEU A 32 19.20 1.36 0.90
C LEU A 32 19.22 2.88 1.06
N ASP A 33 20.24 3.43 1.70
CA ASP A 33 20.43 4.87 1.83
C ASP A 33 20.67 5.52 0.46
N SER A 34 21.54 4.93 -0.36
CA SER A 34 21.80 5.43 -1.72
C SER A 34 20.55 5.36 -2.60
N VAL A 35 19.79 4.28 -2.50
CA VAL A 35 18.50 4.12 -3.20
C VAL A 35 17.51 5.18 -2.72
N ALA A 36 17.33 5.32 -1.41
CA ALA A 36 16.42 6.30 -0.81
C ALA A 36 16.79 7.74 -1.22
N GLN A 37 18.06 8.10 -1.17
CA GLN A 37 18.53 9.43 -1.59
C GLN A 37 18.33 9.66 -3.09
N SER A 38 18.66 8.68 -3.94
CA SER A 38 18.51 8.81 -5.40
C SER A 38 17.06 8.99 -5.84
N LEU A 39 16.13 8.41 -5.08
CA LEU A 39 14.69 8.50 -5.30
C LEU A 39 14.02 9.60 -4.48
N ALA A 40 14.79 10.36 -3.70
CA ALA A 40 14.30 11.36 -2.74
C ALA A 40 13.18 10.83 -1.83
N LEU A 41 13.30 9.58 -1.35
CA LEU A 41 12.31 8.98 -0.46
C LEU A 41 12.28 9.77 0.87
N PRO A 42 11.09 10.15 1.38
CA PRO A 42 11.02 10.82 2.67
C PRO A 42 11.47 9.88 3.79
N ILE A 43 12.28 10.40 4.72
CA ILE A 43 12.81 9.65 5.86
C ILE A 43 11.71 9.32 6.89
N TYR A 44 10.64 10.12 6.90
CA TYR A 44 9.45 9.94 7.74
C TYR A 44 8.21 9.85 6.87
N THR A 45 7.63 8.65 6.79
CA THR A 45 6.43 8.42 5.96
C THR A 45 5.32 7.75 6.74
N TRP A 46 4.09 8.16 6.45
CA TRP A 46 2.93 7.33 6.67
C TRP A 46 2.83 6.36 5.51
N SER A 47 2.51 5.10 5.80
CA SER A 47 2.35 4.10 4.75
C SER A 47 1.04 3.33 4.89
N ALA A 48 0.57 2.79 3.78
CA ALA A 48 -0.49 1.80 3.74
C ALA A 48 -0.12 0.69 2.76
N ASN A 49 -0.59 -0.53 3.03
CA ASN A 49 -0.54 -1.62 2.07
C ASN A 49 -1.92 -2.26 1.90
N GLY A 50 -2.06 -3.05 0.85
CA GLY A 50 -3.31 -3.72 0.55
C GLY A 50 -3.43 -4.09 -0.92
N THR A 51 -4.66 -4.07 -1.42
CA THR A 51 -4.99 -4.39 -2.81
C THR A 51 -5.84 -3.31 -3.44
N HIS A 52 -5.71 -3.12 -4.74
CA HIS A 52 -6.68 -2.34 -5.51
C HIS A 52 -6.95 -3.03 -6.84
N ASN A 53 -8.12 -2.76 -7.40
CA ASN A 53 -8.45 -3.19 -8.74
C ASN A 53 -8.28 -2.01 -9.70
N ALA A 54 -7.85 -2.30 -10.93
CA ALA A 54 -7.91 -1.33 -12.01
C ALA A 54 -8.49 -1.97 -13.27
N LYS A 55 -9.25 -1.18 -14.01
CA LYS A 55 -9.79 -1.55 -15.32
C LYS A 55 -9.03 -0.84 -16.42
N GLY A 56 -8.86 -1.51 -17.56
CA GLY A 56 -8.11 -1.01 -18.70
C GLY A 56 -8.95 -0.98 -19.97
N TYR A 57 -8.83 0.10 -20.73
CA TYR A 57 -9.65 0.40 -21.90
C TYR A 57 -8.82 0.93 -23.07
N THR A 58 -9.31 0.74 -24.28
CA THR A 58 -8.64 1.24 -25.50
C THR A 58 -8.86 2.74 -25.70
N THR A 59 -9.88 3.32 -25.06
CA THR A 59 -10.19 4.76 -25.14
C THR A 59 -10.57 5.33 -23.79
N GLU A 60 -10.47 6.65 -23.65
CA GLU A 60 -10.90 7.41 -22.46
C GLU A 60 -12.40 7.23 -22.14
N LYS A 61 -13.22 6.80 -23.11
CA LYS A 61 -14.65 6.59 -22.90
C LYS A 61 -14.97 5.33 -22.08
N ALA A 62 -13.97 4.48 -21.83
CA ALA A 62 -14.12 3.24 -21.08
C ALA A 62 -15.20 2.29 -21.65
N ASP A 63 -15.30 2.22 -22.97
CA ASP A 63 -16.31 1.44 -23.69
C ASP A 63 -15.82 0.06 -24.11
N VAL A 64 -14.54 -0.05 -24.51
CA VAL A 64 -13.92 -1.31 -24.95
C VAL A 64 -12.71 -1.62 -24.08
N ALA A 65 -12.73 -2.79 -23.45
CA ALA A 65 -11.63 -3.25 -22.61
C ALA A 65 -10.36 -3.49 -23.45
N ASP A 66 -9.22 -3.03 -22.95
CA ASP A 66 -7.91 -3.30 -23.53
C ASP A 66 -7.26 -4.48 -22.81
N VAL A 67 -7.63 -5.68 -23.26
CA VAL A 67 -7.17 -6.93 -22.65
C VAL A 67 -5.66 -7.11 -22.80
N GLN A 68 -5.08 -6.62 -23.90
CA GLN A 68 -3.66 -6.76 -24.17
C GLN A 68 -2.84 -5.84 -23.27
N GLY A 69 -3.22 -4.57 -23.17
CA GLY A 69 -2.53 -3.62 -22.31
C GLY A 69 -2.63 -3.96 -20.82
N LEU A 70 -3.80 -4.46 -20.37
CA LEU A 70 -3.94 -5.03 -19.02
C LEU A 70 -3.01 -6.21 -18.77
N PHE A 71 -2.88 -7.11 -19.75
CA PHE A 71 -1.98 -8.26 -19.63
C PHE A 71 -0.52 -7.81 -19.53
N GLU A 72 -0.09 -6.89 -20.38
CA GLU A 72 1.29 -6.39 -20.40
C GLU A 72 1.67 -5.65 -19.11
N ASP A 73 0.79 -4.78 -18.58
CA ASP A 73 1.04 -4.11 -17.30
C ASP A 73 1.16 -5.12 -16.15
N CYS A 74 0.28 -6.12 -16.12
CA CYS A 74 0.28 -7.15 -15.08
C CYS A 74 1.55 -8.01 -15.11
N GLU A 75 1.96 -8.46 -16.30
CA GLU A 75 3.19 -9.22 -16.50
C GLU A 75 4.42 -8.39 -16.12
N ASN A 76 4.45 -7.11 -16.50
CA ASN A 76 5.54 -6.23 -16.15
C ASN A 76 5.66 -6.05 -14.62
N ILE A 77 4.55 -5.87 -13.90
CA ILE A 77 4.57 -5.80 -12.43
C ILE A 77 5.05 -7.12 -11.80
N ASN A 78 4.61 -8.25 -12.34
CA ASN A 78 5.00 -9.57 -11.84
C ASN A 78 6.47 -9.92 -12.13
N LEU A 79 7.05 -9.38 -13.20
CA LEU A 79 8.46 -9.57 -13.54
C LEU A 79 9.37 -8.54 -12.85
N ASN A 80 9.05 -7.25 -12.99
CA ASN A 80 9.94 -6.15 -12.64
C ASN A 80 9.55 -5.41 -11.37
N ARG A 81 8.32 -5.61 -10.87
CA ARG A 81 7.68 -4.70 -9.91
C ARG A 81 7.53 -3.30 -10.50
N LYS A 82 6.83 -2.40 -9.81
CA LYS A 82 6.69 -1.01 -10.25
C LYS A 82 6.87 -0.08 -9.07
N LEU A 83 7.83 0.84 -9.21
CA LEU A 83 8.01 1.95 -8.28
C LEU A 83 7.60 3.24 -8.97
N ALA A 84 6.48 3.82 -8.51
CA ALA A 84 5.98 5.11 -8.98
C ALA A 84 6.35 6.18 -7.95
N THR A 85 7.31 7.05 -8.27
CA THR A 85 7.80 8.12 -7.37
C THR A 85 6.89 9.35 -7.29
N ASN A 86 5.83 9.38 -8.09
CA ASN A 86 4.81 10.43 -8.09
C ASN A 86 3.42 9.83 -8.39
N PHE A 87 3.05 8.85 -7.60
CA PHE A 87 1.85 8.04 -7.79
C PHE A 87 0.58 8.89 -7.68
N ARG A 88 -0.27 8.83 -8.72
CA ARG A 88 -1.57 9.51 -8.80
C ARG A 88 -1.55 10.97 -8.33
N SER A 89 -0.54 11.72 -8.76
CA SER A 89 -0.40 13.14 -8.42
C SER A 89 -1.56 14.02 -8.91
N ASP A 90 -2.33 13.53 -9.88
CA ASP A 90 -3.61 14.08 -10.33
C ASP A 90 -4.70 14.05 -9.24
N VAL A 91 -4.61 13.14 -8.27
CA VAL A 91 -5.58 12.97 -7.17
C VAL A 91 -5.01 13.42 -5.83
N PHE A 92 -3.78 13.05 -5.51
CA PHE A 92 -3.19 13.26 -4.19
C PHE A 92 -2.25 14.48 -4.13
N GLY A 93 -1.90 15.06 -5.27
CA GLY A 93 -0.77 15.98 -5.38
C GLY A 93 0.59 15.27 -5.31
N PRO A 94 1.70 16.01 -5.24
CA PRO A 94 3.04 15.42 -5.28
C PRO A 94 3.40 14.66 -4.00
N GLY A 95 4.42 13.80 -4.10
CA GLY A 95 5.09 13.19 -2.94
C GLY A 95 4.48 11.88 -2.44
N VAL A 96 3.48 11.34 -3.15
CA VAL A 96 2.99 9.97 -2.92
C VAL A 96 3.83 9.00 -3.74
N ILE A 97 4.36 7.97 -3.08
CA ILE A 97 5.21 6.96 -3.69
C ILE A 97 4.52 5.62 -3.59
N GLY A 98 4.32 4.94 -4.72
CA GLY A 98 3.68 3.63 -4.79
C GLY A 98 4.63 2.55 -5.22
N PHE A 99 4.65 1.43 -4.50
CA PHE A 99 5.34 0.21 -4.88
C PHE A 99 4.33 -0.91 -5.11
N PHE A 100 4.24 -1.38 -6.36
CA PHE A 100 3.36 -2.47 -6.77
C PHE A 100 4.19 -3.71 -7.03
N TYR A 101 3.84 -4.81 -6.37
CA TYR A 101 4.73 -5.98 -6.31
C TYR A 101 4.11 -7.30 -6.74
N LYS A 102 2.81 -7.30 -7.01
CA LYS A 102 2.09 -8.44 -7.55
C LYS A 102 0.87 -7.94 -8.31
N CYS A 103 0.52 -8.62 -9.38
CA CYS A 103 -0.71 -8.42 -10.13
C CYS A 103 -1.36 -9.77 -10.47
N GLU A 104 -2.69 -9.82 -10.45
CA GLU A 104 -3.49 -10.94 -10.94
C GLU A 104 -4.65 -10.42 -11.80
N LYS A 105 -4.88 -11.06 -12.95
CA LYS A 105 -6.08 -10.82 -13.74
C LYS A 105 -7.28 -11.48 -13.06
N ILE A 106 -8.29 -10.69 -12.70
CA ILE A 106 -9.46 -11.19 -11.96
C ILE A 106 -10.75 -11.21 -12.80
N SER A 107 -10.80 -10.47 -13.91
CA SER A 107 -11.91 -10.51 -14.87
C SER A 107 -11.42 -10.24 -16.30
N HIS A 108 -12.34 -10.12 -17.26
CA HIS A 108 -12.00 -9.77 -18.65
C HIS A 108 -11.29 -8.42 -18.75
N ASP A 109 -11.74 -7.42 -18.00
CA ASP A 109 -11.34 -6.01 -18.10
C ASP A 109 -10.67 -5.48 -16.82
N THR A 110 -10.44 -6.34 -15.82
CA THR A 110 -9.98 -5.92 -14.48
C THR A 110 -8.79 -6.76 -14.01
N ASN A 111 -7.76 -6.07 -13.54
CA ASN A 111 -6.65 -6.63 -12.78
C ASN A 111 -6.74 -6.22 -11.31
N MET A 112 -6.19 -7.04 -10.43
CA MET A 112 -5.99 -6.76 -9.02
C MET A 112 -4.49 -6.66 -8.73
N TYR A 113 -4.09 -5.66 -7.96
CA TYR A 113 -2.70 -5.36 -7.68
C TYR A 113 -2.46 -5.25 -6.18
N TRP A 114 -1.32 -5.77 -5.73
CA TRP A 114 -0.84 -5.59 -4.35
C TRP A 114 0.14 -4.44 -4.29
N PHE A 115 -0.06 -3.57 -3.31
CA PHE A 115 0.70 -2.34 -3.18
C PHE A 115 1.21 -2.10 -1.76
N THR A 116 2.27 -1.32 -1.68
CA THR A 116 2.64 -0.51 -0.52
C THR A 116 2.79 0.93 -1.01
N ILE A 117 2.04 1.86 -0.44
CA ILE A 117 2.11 3.29 -0.76
C ILE A 117 2.57 4.06 0.47
N SER A 118 3.46 5.02 0.27
CA SER A 118 4.00 5.88 1.31
C SER A 118 3.87 7.35 0.94
N SER A 119 3.79 8.20 1.95
CA SER A 119 3.76 9.64 1.81
C SER A 119 4.32 10.33 3.05
N GLY A 120 4.97 11.48 2.85
CA GLY A 120 5.35 12.42 3.90
C GLY A 120 4.17 13.27 4.43
N ASN A 121 2.92 12.94 4.08
CA ASN A 121 1.71 13.60 4.55
C ASN A 121 0.62 12.57 4.87
N ARG A 122 0.23 12.50 6.15
CA ARG A 122 -0.82 11.59 6.64
C ARG A 122 -2.13 11.69 5.84
N SER A 123 -2.55 12.90 5.48
CA SER A 123 -3.84 13.13 4.80
C SER A 123 -3.91 12.48 3.42
N GLN A 124 -2.78 12.35 2.72
CA GLN A 124 -2.73 11.63 1.45
C GLN A 124 -2.97 10.12 1.64
N ILE A 125 -2.46 9.53 2.74
CA ILE A 125 -2.75 8.13 3.08
C ILE A 125 -4.19 7.96 3.60
N ASP A 126 -4.72 8.94 4.33
CA ASP A 126 -6.14 8.94 4.71
C ASP A 126 -7.04 8.97 3.47
N GLN A 127 -6.73 9.82 2.48
CA GLN A 127 -7.45 9.91 1.22
C GLN A 127 -7.32 8.65 0.36
N LEU A 128 -6.12 8.08 0.25
CA LEU A 128 -5.89 6.81 -0.46
C LEU A 128 -6.80 5.70 0.06
N CYS A 129 -6.93 5.59 1.39
CA CYS A 129 -7.69 4.55 2.05
C CYS A 129 -9.17 4.90 2.28
N ASP A 130 -9.68 5.99 1.69
CA ASP A 130 -11.11 6.29 1.71
C ASP A 130 -11.85 5.38 0.71
N PRO A 131 -12.76 4.51 1.16
CA PRO A 131 -13.51 3.62 0.27
C PRO A 131 -14.44 4.37 -0.70
N ASN A 132 -14.68 5.66 -0.48
CA ASN A 132 -15.50 6.51 -1.35
C ASN A 132 -14.66 7.31 -2.35
N GLN A 133 -13.33 7.17 -2.32
CA GLN A 133 -12.44 7.87 -3.24
C GLN A 133 -12.76 7.48 -4.68
N LYS A 134 -12.81 8.47 -5.56
CA LYS A 134 -13.00 8.28 -7.00
C LYS A 134 -11.75 8.68 -7.73
N TYR A 135 -11.46 7.95 -8.80
CA TYR A 135 -10.28 8.16 -9.61
C TYR A 135 -10.71 8.50 -11.05
N PRO A 136 -10.09 9.52 -11.69
CA PRO A 136 -10.27 9.72 -13.11
C PRO A 136 -9.66 8.57 -13.91
N ILE A 137 -10.15 8.41 -15.14
CA ILE A 137 -9.51 7.59 -16.16
C ILE A 137 -8.22 8.32 -16.60
N VAL A 138 -7.11 7.59 -16.67
CA VAL A 138 -5.79 8.14 -17.04
C VAL A 138 -5.17 7.30 -18.13
N TYR A 139 -4.50 7.96 -19.07
CA TYR A 139 -3.79 7.27 -20.14
C TYR A 139 -2.40 6.84 -19.68
N ASP A 140 -2.13 5.54 -19.77
CA ASP A 140 -0.80 4.98 -19.63
C ASP A 140 -0.15 4.82 -21.00
N LYS A 141 0.84 5.68 -21.25
CA LYS A 141 1.60 5.68 -22.50
C LYS A 141 2.42 4.40 -22.70
N GLN A 142 2.80 3.71 -21.62
CA GLN A 142 3.68 2.55 -21.72
C GLN A 142 2.98 1.38 -22.42
N HIS A 143 1.72 1.11 -22.07
CA HIS A 143 0.94 0.00 -22.61
C HIS A 143 -0.14 0.45 -23.62
N ASP A 144 -0.21 1.75 -23.94
CA ASP A 144 -1.25 2.35 -24.81
C ASP A 144 -2.68 2.10 -24.30
N THR A 145 -2.86 2.20 -22.98
CA THR A 145 -4.10 1.81 -22.30
C THR A 145 -4.63 2.92 -21.41
N TRP A 146 -5.95 3.10 -21.40
CA TRP A 146 -6.65 3.99 -20.48
C TRP A 146 -7.07 3.22 -19.23
N PHE A 147 -6.54 3.60 -18.08
CA PHE A 147 -6.81 2.94 -16.80
C PHE A 147 -7.74 3.73 -15.91
N VAL A 148 -8.60 3.03 -15.16
CA VAL A 148 -9.30 3.58 -14.01
C VAL A 148 -9.09 2.68 -12.81
N ASP A 149 -8.63 3.29 -11.72
CA ASP A 149 -8.50 2.61 -10.44
C ASP A 149 -9.85 2.59 -9.73
N GLU A 150 -10.19 1.46 -9.13
CA GLU A 150 -11.24 1.36 -8.12
C GLU A 150 -10.68 1.80 -6.74
N PRO A 151 -11.53 2.06 -5.72
CA PRO A 151 -11.06 2.38 -4.37
C PRO A 151 -10.03 1.38 -3.84
N PHE A 152 -8.99 1.90 -3.18
CA PHE A 152 -7.91 1.08 -2.63
C PHE A 152 -8.36 0.43 -1.33
N ASP A 153 -8.23 -0.89 -1.24
CA ASP A 153 -8.50 -1.65 -0.02
C ASP A 153 -7.23 -1.71 0.84
N CYS A 154 -7.09 -0.72 1.72
CA CYS A 154 -5.97 -0.66 2.68
C CYS A 154 -6.20 -1.60 3.85
N THR A 155 -5.38 -2.64 3.98
CA THR A 155 -5.48 -3.64 5.05
C THR A 155 -4.57 -3.33 6.24
N GLN A 156 -3.46 -2.62 6.02
CA GLN A 156 -2.56 -2.16 7.06
C GLN A 156 -2.16 -0.71 6.84
N ARG A 157 -1.98 0.03 7.95
CA ARG A 157 -1.46 1.39 7.96
C ARG A 157 -0.38 1.53 9.03
N THR A 158 0.67 2.28 8.72
CA THR A 158 1.76 2.57 9.65
C THR A 158 2.02 4.07 9.72
N SER A 159 2.27 4.57 10.92
CA SER A 159 2.82 5.91 11.14
C SER A 159 4.33 5.89 10.95
N PRO A 160 4.97 7.05 10.71
CA PRO A 160 6.42 7.15 10.74
C PRO A 160 6.95 6.57 12.05
N SER A 161 7.84 5.59 11.95
CA SER A 161 8.66 5.17 13.08
C SER A 161 9.81 6.16 13.20
N ILE A 162 10.01 6.71 14.40
CA ILE A 162 11.32 7.26 14.75
C ILE A 162 12.22 6.03 14.86
N LEU A 163 13.07 5.78 13.86
CA LEU A 163 14.21 4.91 14.09
C LEU A 163 15.05 5.62 15.17
N PRO A 164 15.31 4.98 16.34
CA PRO A 164 16.26 5.51 17.31
C PRO A 164 17.67 5.55 16.74
#